data_AF-A0A942QYT2-F1
#
_entry.id   AF-A0A942QYT2-F1
#
_cell.length_a   1.000
_cell.length_b   1.000
_cell.length_c   1.000
_cell.angle_alpha   90.00
_cell.angle_beta   90.00
_cell.angle_gamma   90.00
#
_symmetry.space_group_name_H-M   'P 1'
#
loop_
_entity.id
_entity.type
_entity.pdbx_description
1 polymer ?
#
loop_
_entity_poly.entity_id
_entity_poly.type
_entity_poly.pdbx_seq_one_letter_code
_entity_poly.pdbx_strand_id
1 'polypeptide(L)'
;MNTTTRKPTTAPSTVPVTTKAQRVRKPQTASTVQNRPPYTHLSFIECHTSRGSWRVSDWFAVPDEDYGDGWMTGLRAFQELQQFIKTQPVSARGFGPDYHIRQTLDAAFKAMENPSVGVKGKRGAACAFTQCVLGFLLPMLRMDTGRFMVEAIAYQQELDDQANAREAQERAAFIERMRAARAAKRAEREALASSAAAEGVKA
;
A
#
# COMPACT_ATOMS: atom_id res chain seq x y z
N MET A 1 22.55 -75.33 1.27
CA MET A 1 22.35 -76.02 -0.03
C MET A 1 21.44 -75.14 -0.88
N ASN A 2 21.91 -74.77 -2.07
CA ASN A 2 21.20 -73.94 -3.05
C ASN A 2 20.03 -74.69 -3.68
N THR A 3 18.91 -74.00 -3.94
CA THR A 3 18.17 -74.15 -5.21
C THR A 3 17.31 -72.93 -5.50
N THR A 4 17.65 -72.27 -6.59
CA THR A 4 16.96 -71.19 -7.30
C THR A 4 15.75 -71.73 -8.07
N THR A 5 14.63 -71.00 -8.12
CA THR A 5 13.68 -71.08 -9.27
C THR A 5 13.02 -69.71 -9.53
N ARG A 6 12.96 -69.34 -10.81
CA ARG A 6 12.62 -68.01 -11.38
C ARG A 6 11.17 -67.93 -11.90
N LYS A 7 10.53 -66.75 -11.72
CA LYS A 7 9.65 -65.91 -12.61
C LYS A 7 8.42 -66.54 -13.35
N PRO A 8 7.37 -65.77 -13.76
CA PRO A 8 7.40 -64.50 -14.53
C PRO A 8 6.43 -63.38 -14.08
N THR A 9 6.80 -62.09 -14.13
CA THR A 9 6.65 -61.11 -15.25
C THR A 9 5.22 -60.64 -15.51
N THR A 10 4.84 -59.52 -14.90
CA THR A 10 3.81 -58.59 -15.38
C THR A 10 4.46 -57.23 -15.61
N ALA A 11 4.34 -56.72 -16.83
CA ALA A 11 4.89 -55.44 -17.25
C ALA A 11 4.02 -54.27 -16.72
N PRO A 12 4.58 -53.22 -16.11
CA PRO A 12 3.85 -51.99 -15.91
C PRO A 12 4.03 -51.04 -17.10
N SER A 13 2.87 -50.69 -17.65
CA SER A 13 2.62 -49.65 -18.66
C SER A 13 3.35 -48.35 -18.34
N THR A 14 4.18 -47.89 -19.27
CA THR A 14 4.85 -46.58 -19.20
C THR A 14 3.85 -45.48 -19.53
N VAL A 15 3.36 -44.78 -18.50
CA VAL A 15 2.64 -43.52 -18.64
C VAL A 15 3.68 -42.41 -18.89
N PRO A 16 3.61 -41.61 -19.97
CA PRO A 16 4.54 -40.52 -20.17
C PRO A 16 4.26 -39.40 -19.15
N VAL A 17 5.20 -39.19 -18.22
CA VAL A 17 5.20 -38.07 -17.29
C VAL A 17 5.54 -36.80 -18.08
N THR A 18 4.55 -35.94 -18.29
CA THR A 18 4.74 -34.60 -18.85
C THR A 18 5.44 -33.73 -17.81
N THR A 19 6.77 -33.65 -17.90
CA THR A 19 7.59 -32.77 -17.04
C THR A 19 7.28 -31.32 -17.40
N LYS A 20 6.44 -30.65 -16.59
CA LYS A 20 6.26 -29.20 -16.67
C LYS A 20 7.60 -28.52 -16.44
N ALA A 21 8.05 -27.72 -17.40
CA ALA A 21 9.26 -26.92 -17.29
C ALA A 21 9.23 -26.07 -16.01
N GLN A 22 10.10 -26.42 -15.07
CA GLN A 22 10.27 -25.72 -13.81
C GLN A 22 10.90 -24.36 -14.13
N ARG A 23 10.08 -23.31 -14.14
CA ARG A 23 10.51 -21.94 -14.35
C ARG A 23 11.56 -21.61 -13.27
N VAL A 24 12.83 -21.54 -13.66
CA VAL A 24 13.94 -21.14 -12.80
C VAL A 24 13.60 -19.76 -12.26
N ARG A 25 13.20 -19.69 -10.99
CA ARG A 25 13.02 -18.41 -10.29
C ARG A 25 14.40 -17.79 -10.20
N LYS A 26 14.57 -16.59 -10.78
CA LYS A 26 15.75 -15.77 -10.55
C LYS A 26 16.00 -15.69 -9.04
N PRO A 27 17.25 -15.84 -8.57
CA PRO A 27 17.55 -15.73 -7.16
C PRO A 27 17.04 -14.38 -6.64
N GLN A 28 16.14 -14.43 -5.66
CA GLN A 28 15.75 -13.25 -4.89
C GLN A 28 17.03 -12.71 -4.26
N THR A 29 17.41 -11.49 -4.63
CA THR A 29 18.47 -10.75 -3.94
C THR A 29 18.13 -10.72 -2.46
N ALA A 30 18.93 -11.41 -1.64
CA ALA A 30 18.79 -11.35 -0.20
C ALA A 30 18.87 -9.88 0.25
N SER A 31 17.99 -9.45 1.15
CA SER A 31 18.11 -8.12 1.77
C SER A 31 19.42 -8.06 2.54
N THR A 32 20.45 -7.48 1.95
CA THR A 32 21.72 -7.20 2.62
C THR A 32 21.62 -5.89 3.40
N VAL A 33 22.53 -5.69 4.36
CA VAL A 33 22.70 -4.41 5.10
C VAL A 33 22.79 -3.20 4.15
N GLN A 34 23.25 -3.40 2.91
CA GLN A 34 23.37 -2.36 1.88
C GLN A 34 22.02 -1.86 1.32
N ASN A 35 20.94 -2.64 1.41
CA ASN A 35 19.60 -2.25 0.94
C ASN A 35 18.65 -1.87 2.09
N ARG A 36 19.21 -1.50 3.24
CA ARG A 36 18.46 -1.12 4.44
C ARG A 36 17.86 0.28 4.26
N PRO A 37 16.54 0.47 4.36
CA PRO A 37 15.93 1.79 4.24
C PRO A 37 16.41 2.73 5.37
N PRO A 38 16.55 4.04 5.12
CA PRO A 38 17.21 4.94 6.06
C PRO A 38 16.43 5.12 7.37
N TYR A 39 15.11 5.00 7.37
CA TYR A 39 14.26 5.09 8.58
C TYR A 39 14.49 3.94 9.57
N THR A 40 15.02 2.81 9.11
CA THR A 40 15.27 1.65 9.97
C THR A 40 16.42 1.89 10.97
N HIS A 41 17.14 3.01 10.87
CA HIS A 41 18.17 3.42 11.84
C HIS A 41 17.59 4.14 13.07
N LEU A 42 16.31 4.53 13.03
CA LEU A 42 15.62 5.15 14.16
C LEU A 42 15.36 4.11 15.25
N SER A 43 15.78 4.40 16.48
CA SER A 43 15.73 3.44 17.60
C SER A 43 14.31 3.02 17.99
N PHE A 44 13.34 3.88 17.71
CA PHE A 44 11.92 3.69 18.00
C PHE A 44 11.13 3.09 16.82
N ILE A 45 11.79 2.65 15.74
CA ILE A 45 11.12 1.96 14.63
C ILE A 45 11.62 0.52 14.55
N GLU A 46 10.72 -0.44 14.76
CA GLU A 46 11.04 -1.84 14.63
C GLU A 46 10.80 -2.33 13.20
N CYS A 47 11.83 -2.96 12.62
CA CYS A 47 11.79 -3.49 11.26
C CYS A 47 12.27 -4.94 11.24
N HIS A 48 11.66 -5.74 10.39
CA HIS A 48 12.08 -7.10 10.10
C HIS A 48 12.20 -7.32 8.59
N THR A 49 12.92 -8.37 8.19
CA THR A 49 12.99 -8.77 6.78
C THR A 49 11.95 -9.87 6.53
N SER A 50 11.13 -9.68 5.50
CA SER A 50 10.14 -10.66 5.05
C SER A 50 10.21 -10.81 3.54
N ARG A 51 10.41 -12.05 3.07
CA ARG A 51 10.53 -12.40 1.64
C ARG A 51 11.56 -11.56 0.87
N GLY A 52 12.68 -11.21 1.50
CA GLY A 52 13.72 -10.38 0.89
C GLY A 52 13.35 -8.89 0.76
N SER A 53 12.38 -8.42 1.54
CA SER A 53 12.04 -7.00 1.66
C SER A 53 12.00 -6.57 3.13
N TRP A 54 12.47 -5.36 3.42
CA TRP A 54 12.30 -4.74 4.74
C TRP A 54 10.85 -4.36 4.96
N ARG A 55 10.32 -4.69 6.14
CA ARG A 55 8.97 -4.38 6.60
C ARG A 55 9.06 -3.78 8.00
N VAL A 56 8.28 -2.73 8.24
CA VAL A 56 8.11 -2.17 9.57
C VAL A 56 7.07 -3.00 10.32
N SER A 57 7.39 -3.49 11.51
CA SER A 57 6.44 -4.15 12.42
C SER A 57 5.78 -3.16 13.35
N ASP A 58 6.53 -2.16 13.83
CA ASP A 58 6.04 -1.13 14.73
C ASP A 58 6.73 0.21 14.45
N TRP A 59 5.93 1.25 14.23
CA TRP A 59 6.40 2.61 13.93
C TRP A 59 6.71 3.43 15.18
N PHE A 60 6.35 2.93 16.36
CA PHE A 60 6.63 3.54 17.66
C PHE A 60 6.97 2.46 18.70
N ALA A 61 8.06 1.75 18.43
CA ALA A 61 8.60 0.63 19.19
C ALA A 61 9.46 1.06 20.39
N VAL A 62 8.99 2.04 21.16
CA VAL A 62 9.65 2.44 22.42
C VAL A 62 9.36 1.41 23.53
N PRO A 63 10.24 1.25 24.54
CA PRO A 63 10.00 0.38 25.68
C PRO A 63 8.75 0.76 26.48
N ASP A 64 8.15 -0.23 27.14
CA ASP A 64 7.06 0.00 28.10
C ASP A 64 7.65 0.46 29.44
N GLU A 65 7.45 1.73 29.76
CA GLU A 65 8.07 2.40 30.90
C GLU A 65 7.02 3.06 31.79
N ASP A 66 7.42 3.44 33.00
CA ASP A 66 6.63 4.34 33.82
C ASP A 66 6.55 5.72 33.14
N TYR A 67 5.48 6.47 33.39
CA TYR A 67 5.19 7.70 32.63
C TYR A 67 6.36 8.71 32.61
N GLY A 68 7.04 8.89 33.74
CA GLY A 68 8.18 9.81 33.87
C GLY A 68 9.41 9.39 33.06
N ASP A 69 9.79 8.10 33.13
CA ASP A 69 10.92 7.57 32.36
C ASP A 69 10.61 7.57 30.87
N GLY A 70 9.38 7.16 30.53
CA GLY A 70 8.86 7.24 29.16
C GLY A 70 9.00 8.63 28.58
N TRP A 71 8.79 9.70 29.37
CA TRP A 71 8.95 11.07 28.88
C TRP A 71 10.35 11.31 28.28
N MET A 72 11.41 10.86 28.96
CA MET A 72 12.78 11.01 28.47
C MET A 72 13.02 10.20 27.19
N THR A 73 12.47 9.00 27.10
CA THR A 73 12.49 8.16 25.90
C THR A 73 11.83 8.87 24.72
N GLY A 74 10.67 9.49 24.94
CA GLY A 74 9.97 10.27 23.90
C GLY A 74 10.77 11.47 23.40
N LEU A 75 11.44 12.21 24.30
CA LEU A 75 12.31 13.33 23.91
C LEU A 75 13.49 12.87 23.04
N ARG A 76 14.12 11.74 23.39
CA ARG A 76 15.23 11.17 22.61
C ARG A 76 14.77 10.66 21.25
N ALA A 77 13.64 9.96 21.20
CA ALA A 77 13.03 9.52 19.95
C ALA A 77 12.73 10.71 19.02
N PHE A 78 12.21 11.82 19.55
CA PHE A 78 11.97 13.02 18.75
C PHE A 78 13.27 13.64 18.23
N GLN A 79 14.32 13.69 19.05
CA GLN A 79 15.64 14.17 18.64
C GLN A 79 16.20 13.34 17.47
N GLU A 80 16.09 12.02 17.54
CA GLU A 80 16.49 11.12 16.44
C GLU A 80 15.67 11.38 15.17
N LEU A 81 14.34 11.51 15.29
CA LEU A 81 13.48 11.85 14.15
C LEU A 81 13.89 13.18 13.51
N GLN A 82 14.19 14.19 14.34
CA GLN A 82 14.61 15.50 13.85
C GLN A 82 15.93 15.42 13.06
N GLN A 83 16.91 14.67 13.56
CA GLN A 83 18.18 14.45 12.86
C GLN A 83 17.95 13.69 11.55
N PHE A 84 17.10 12.66 11.57
CA PHE A 84 16.73 11.92 10.38
C PHE A 84 16.14 12.84 9.30
N ILE A 85 15.11 13.63 9.63
CA ILE A 85 14.47 14.56 8.68
C ILE A 85 15.48 15.52 8.06
N LYS A 86 16.39 16.09 8.86
CA LYS A 86 17.43 17.03 8.39
C LYS A 86 18.42 16.41 7.39
N THR A 87 18.61 15.09 7.44
CA THR A 87 19.56 14.38 6.56
C THR A 87 18.91 13.82 5.30
N GLN A 88 17.57 13.80 5.21
CA GLN A 88 16.89 13.27 4.04
C GLN A 88 16.89 14.29 2.90
N PRO A 89 17.17 13.87 1.65
CA PRO A 89 17.05 14.75 0.50
C PRO A 89 15.59 15.15 0.28
N VAL A 90 15.35 16.44 0.04
CA VAL A 90 14.03 16.93 -0.35
C VAL A 90 13.73 16.41 -1.76
N SER A 91 12.88 15.39 -1.87
CA SER A 91 12.52 14.85 -3.17
C SER A 91 11.62 15.85 -3.92
N ALA A 92 11.95 16.15 -5.17
CA ALA A 92 11.17 17.04 -6.03
C ALA A 92 9.75 16.54 -6.36
N ARG A 93 9.42 15.28 -6.00
CA ARG A 93 8.11 14.64 -6.29
C ARG A 93 7.25 14.40 -5.05
N GLY A 94 7.54 15.03 -3.91
CA GLY A 94 6.62 15.07 -2.77
C GLY A 94 6.37 13.75 -2.02
N PHE A 95 6.94 12.63 -2.45
CA PHE A 95 6.92 11.35 -1.70
C PHE A 95 8.23 11.17 -0.93
N GLY A 96 8.62 12.20 -0.17
CA GLY A 96 9.81 12.20 0.68
C GLY A 96 9.67 11.29 1.90
N PRO A 97 10.43 11.55 2.98
CA PRO A 97 10.25 10.83 4.25
C PRO A 97 8.84 10.97 4.85
N ASP A 98 8.00 11.85 4.30
CA ASP A 98 6.64 12.21 4.71
C ASP A 98 5.76 11.00 5.05
N TYR A 99 5.78 9.94 4.24
CA TYR A 99 5.01 8.73 4.55
C TYR A 99 5.45 8.11 5.88
N HIS A 100 6.76 7.98 6.10
CA HIS A 100 7.33 7.37 7.30
C HIS A 100 7.12 8.25 8.53
N ILE A 101 7.25 9.57 8.36
CA ILE A 101 6.97 10.56 9.41
C ILE A 101 5.51 10.46 9.82
N ARG A 102 4.58 10.43 8.85
CA ARG A 102 3.15 10.27 9.11
C ARG A 102 2.85 8.98 9.87
N GLN A 103 3.38 7.83 9.43
CA GLN A 103 3.15 6.56 10.14
C GLN A 103 3.68 6.59 11.58
N THR A 104 4.84 7.21 11.80
CA THR A 104 5.41 7.40 13.15
C THR A 104 4.49 8.26 14.01
N LEU A 105 4.03 9.40 13.48
CA LEU A 105 3.12 10.30 14.20
C LEU A 105 1.80 9.60 14.54
N ASP A 106 1.19 8.90 13.57
CA ASP A 106 -0.05 8.15 13.77
C ASP A 106 0.10 7.09 14.86
N ALA A 107 1.23 6.38 14.91
CA ALA A 107 1.53 5.38 15.94
C ALA A 107 1.76 6.02 17.32
N ALA A 108 2.48 7.15 17.39
CA ALA A 108 2.68 7.90 18.62
C ALA A 108 1.34 8.43 19.17
N PHE A 109 0.49 9.03 18.33
CA PHE A 109 -0.83 9.52 18.77
C PHE A 109 -1.69 8.39 19.34
N LYS A 110 -1.74 7.22 18.68
CA LYS A 110 -2.44 6.05 19.22
C LYS A 110 -1.87 5.60 20.58
N ALA A 111 -0.54 5.63 20.75
CA ALA A 111 0.09 5.27 22.01
C ALA A 111 -0.24 6.25 23.16
N MET A 112 -0.55 7.51 22.86
CA MET A 112 -0.99 8.49 23.87
C MET A 112 -2.38 8.18 24.43
N GLU A 113 -3.26 7.60 23.61
CA GLU A 113 -4.65 7.31 23.98
C GLU A 113 -4.77 6.15 24.98
N ASN A 114 -3.70 5.37 25.16
CA ASN A 114 -3.70 4.25 26.10
C ASN A 114 -3.93 4.72 27.55
N PRO A 115 -4.92 4.16 28.28
CA PRO A 115 -5.18 4.49 29.68
C PRO A 115 -4.02 3.97 30.54
N SER A 116 -3.32 4.86 31.25
CA SER A 116 -2.01 4.56 31.84
C SER A 116 -1.88 4.84 33.34
N VAL A 117 -2.98 4.99 34.07
CA VAL A 117 -2.84 5.23 35.51
C VAL A 117 -2.40 3.93 36.17
N GLY A 118 -1.10 3.84 36.50
CA GLY A 118 -0.51 2.72 37.23
C GLY A 118 -0.02 1.54 36.39
N VAL A 119 0.04 1.66 35.05
CA VAL A 119 0.53 0.59 34.17
C VAL A 119 1.65 1.11 33.28
N LYS A 120 2.77 0.37 33.23
CA LYS A 120 3.88 0.64 32.32
C LYS A 120 3.42 0.56 30.88
N GLY A 121 3.89 1.49 30.05
CA GLY A 121 3.54 1.51 28.65
C GLY A 121 4.16 2.68 27.90
N LYS A 122 3.81 2.80 26.63
CA LYS A 122 4.38 3.79 25.71
C LYS A 122 3.85 5.22 25.89
N ARG A 123 2.87 5.44 26.79
CA ARG A 123 2.15 6.73 26.88
C ARG A 123 3.05 7.89 27.24
N GLY A 124 3.93 7.74 28.23
CA GLY A 124 4.85 8.81 28.64
C GLY A 124 5.74 9.29 27.48
N ALA A 125 6.31 8.33 26.74
CA ALA A 125 7.11 8.59 25.55
C ALA A 125 6.28 9.23 24.43
N ALA A 126 5.09 8.71 24.18
CA ALA A 126 4.19 9.24 23.17
C ALA A 126 3.79 10.69 23.46
N CYS A 127 3.46 11.01 24.72
CA CYS A 127 3.13 12.37 25.15
C CYS A 127 4.31 13.34 24.97
N ALA A 128 5.52 12.97 25.39
CA ALA A 128 6.70 13.83 25.22
C ALA A 128 7.03 14.06 23.74
N PHE A 129 6.98 12.98 22.95
CA PHE A 129 7.26 13.01 21.52
C PHE A 129 6.30 13.94 20.77
N THR A 130 4.98 13.81 20.99
CA THR A 130 3.99 14.66 20.33
C THR A 130 3.98 16.09 20.86
N GLN A 131 4.30 16.31 22.14
CA GLN A 131 4.51 17.65 22.70
C GLN A 131 5.65 18.37 21.95
N CYS A 132 6.75 17.67 21.65
CA CYS A 132 7.82 18.23 20.82
C CYS A 132 7.34 18.54 19.39
N VAL A 133 6.61 17.63 18.75
CA VAL A 133 6.02 17.87 17.42
C VAL A 133 5.19 19.16 17.42
N LEU A 134 4.30 19.33 18.40
CA LEU A 134 3.47 20.52 18.53
C LEU A 134 4.32 21.78 18.77
N GLY A 135 5.33 21.69 19.63
CA GLY A 135 6.26 22.77 19.94
C GLY A 135 7.03 23.28 18.71
N PHE A 136 7.33 22.42 17.75
CA PHE A 136 7.95 22.80 16.47
C PHE A 136 6.92 23.25 15.42
N LEU A 137 5.74 22.62 15.39
CA LEU A 137 4.70 22.94 14.41
C LEU A 137 4.14 24.35 14.61
N LEU A 138 3.86 24.75 15.86
CA LEU A 138 3.26 26.05 16.17
C LEU A 138 4.05 27.25 15.61
N PRO A 139 5.37 27.39 15.85
CA PRO A 139 6.13 28.49 15.28
C PRO A 139 6.26 28.39 13.76
N MET A 140 6.40 27.18 13.20
CA MET A 140 6.44 27.00 11.74
C MET A 140 5.15 27.47 11.07
N LEU A 141 3.99 27.11 11.61
CA LEU A 141 2.69 27.56 11.08
C LEU A 141 2.50 29.07 11.22
N ARG A 142 3.04 29.70 12.28
CA ARG A 142 3.00 31.17 12.42
C ARG A 142 3.87 31.90 11.41
N MET A 143 4.93 31.25 10.92
CA MET A 143 5.84 31.81 9.92
C MET A 143 5.46 31.43 8.48
N ASP A 144 4.55 30.47 8.30
CA ASP A 144 4.10 30.06 6.99
C ASP A 144 3.26 31.16 6.32
N THR A 145 3.52 31.41 5.04
CA THR A 145 2.80 32.41 4.26
C THR A 145 1.47 31.89 3.71
N GLY A 146 1.14 30.61 3.98
CA GLY A 146 -0.04 29.94 3.46
C GLY A 146 0.09 29.48 2.02
N ARG A 147 1.22 29.74 1.33
CA ARG A 147 1.42 29.37 -0.09
C ARG A 147 1.26 27.87 -0.31
N PHE A 148 1.84 27.06 0.57
CA PHE A 148 1.72 25.60 0.50
C PHE A 148 0.26 25.15 0.53
N MET A 149 -0.56 25.74 1.41
CA MET A 149 -1.98 25.38 1.52
C MET A 149 -2.76 25.75 0.25
N VAL A 150 -2.47 26.91 -0.35
CA VAL A 150 -3.10 27.32 -1.61
C VAL A 150 -2.75 26.34 -2.74
N GLU A 151 -1.47 25.98 -2.87
CA GLU A 151 -1.01 25.01 -3.87
C GLU A 151 -1.61 23.61 -3.65
N ALA A 152 -1.68 23.16 -2.39
CA ALA A 152 -2.27 21.87 -2.05
C ALA A 152 -3.78 21.81 -2.35
N ILE A 153 -4.51 22.89 -2.06
CA ILE A 153 -5.94 23.00 -2.39
C ILE A 153 -6.14 22.98 -3.91
N ALA A 154 -5.36 23.79 -4.65
CA ALA A 154 -5.45 23.83 -6.11
C ALA A 154 -5.13 22.46 -6.75
N TYR A 155 -4.10 21.78 -6.23
CA TYR A 155 -3.76 20.43 -6.67
C TYR A 155 -4.89 19.43 -6.40
N GLN A 156 -5.50 19.47 -5.22
CA GLN A 156 -6.63 18.59 -4.91
C GLN A 156 -7.84 18.88 -5.82
N GLN A 157 -8.13 20.15 -6.09
CA GLN A 157 -9.18 20.55 -7.04
C GLN A 157 -8.91 20.00 -8.44
N GLU A 158 -7.66 20.06 -8.91
CA GLU A 158 -7.28 19.48 -10.19
C GLU A 158 -7.53 17.96 -10.24
N LEU A 159 -7.21 17.23 -9.16
CA LEU A 159 -7.50 15.80 -9.06
C LEU A 159 -8.99 15.50 -9.11
N ASP A 160 -9.81 16.30 -8.42
CA ASP A 160 -11.27 16.16 -8.38
C ASP A 160 -11.87 16.45 -9.77
N ASP A 161 -11.40 17.49 -10.46
CA ASP A 161 -11.81 17.81 -11.83
C ASP A 161 -11.45 16.69 -12.81
N GLN A 162 -10.26 16.10 -12.69
CA GLN A 162 -9.86 14.95 -13.49
C GLN A 162 -10.74 13.72 -13.23
N ALA A 163 -11.10 13.46 -11.97
CA ALA A 163 -11.99 12.36 -11.61
C ALA A 163 -13.41 12.58 -12.18
N ASN A 164 -13.94 13.79 -12.04
CA ASN A 164 -15.25 14.17 -12.58
C ASN A 164 -15.27 14.08 -14.12
N ALA A 165 -14.21 14.52 -14.79
CA ALA A 165 -14.09 14.42 -16.24
C ALA A 165 -14.09 12.96 -16.71
N ARG A 166 -13.38 12.07 -16.00
CA ARG A 166 -13.41 10.63 -16.30
C ARG A 166 -14.80 10.03 -16.10
N GLU A 167 -15.47 10.36 -15.00
CA GLU A 167 -16.83 9.86 -14.75
C GLU A 167 -17.83 10.37 -15.80
N ALA A 168 -17.74 11.63 -16.21
CA ALA A 168 -18.57 12.19 -17.27
C ALA A 168 -18.33 11.49 -18.62
N GLN A 169 -17.07 11.20 -18.96
CA GLN A 169 -16.72 10.44 -20.16
C GLN A 169 -17.27 9.02 -20.12
N GLU A 170 -17.16 8.33 -18.98
CA GLU A 170 -17.70 6.98 -18.80
C GLU A 170 -19.22 6.95 -18.93
N ARG A 171 -19.92 7.93 -18.33
CA ARG A 171 -21.38 8.09 -18.45
C ARG A 171 -21.79 8.35 -19.91
N ALA A 172 -21.11 9.24 -20.62
CA ALA A 172 -21.38 9.52 -22.03
C ALA A 172 -21.15 8.27 -22.91
N ALA A 173 -20.03 7.57 -22.72
CA ALA A 173 -19.73 6.33 -23.43
C ALA A 173 -20.75 5.22 -23.13
N PHE A 174 -21.31 5.18 -21.92
CA PHE A 174 -22.40 4.26 -21.59
C PHE A 174 -23.69 4.60 -22.34
N ILE A 175 -24.09 5.87 -22.38
CA ILE A 175 -25.29 6.33 -23.11
C ILE A 175 -25.17 5.99 -24.60
N GLU A 176 -24.03 6.23 -25.21
CA GLU A 176 -23.81 5.91 -26.63
C GLU A 176 -23.88 4.40 -26.90
N ARG A 177 -23.28 3.57 -26.02
CA ARG A 177 -23.43 2.10 -26.10
C ARG A 177 -24.90 1.67 -26.04
N MET A 178 -25.69 2.29 -25.17
CA MET A 178 -27.11 1.99 -25.04
C MET A 178 -27.94 2.46 -26.25
N ARG A 179 -27.61 3.62 -26.84
CA ARG A 179 -28.24 4.11 -28.07
C ARG A 179 -27.95 3.18 -29.24
N ALA A 180 -26.68 2.81 -29.43
CA ALA A 180 -26.26 1.87 -30.47
C ALA A 180 -26.95 0.51 -30.32
N ALA A 181 -27.01 -0.04 -29.12
CA ALA A 181 -27.70 -1.31 -28.84
C ALA A 181 -29.21 -1.24 -29.16
N ARG A 182 -29.88 -0.13 -28.81
CA ARG A 182 -31.31 0.07 -29.13
C ARG A 182 -31.52 0.20 -30.64
N ALA A 183 -30.66 0.94 -31.35
CA ALA A 183 -30.74 1.09 -32.80
C ALA A 183 -30.52 -0.25 -33.52
N ALA A 184 -29.52 -1.03 -33.11
CA ALA A 184 -29.26 -2.37 -33.65
C ALA A 184 -30.46 -3.30 -33.46
N LYS A 185 -31.05 -3.32 -32.25
CA LYS A 185 -32.25 -4.12 -31.96
C LYS A 185 -33.46 -3.71 -32.79
N ARG A 186 -33.58 -2.42 -33.14
CA ARG A 186 -34.65 -1.92 -34.01
C ARG A 186 -34.44 -2.39 -35.46
N ALA A 187 -33.22 -2.24 -35.98
CA ALA A 187 -32.86 -2.68 -37.32
C ALA A 187 -33.06 -4.20 -37.49
N GLU A 188 -32.70 -5.01 -36.48
CA GLU A 188 -32.93 -6.45 -36.49
C GLU A 188 -34.42 -6.79 -36.57
N ARG A 189 -35.28 -6.09 -35.81
CA ARG A 189 -36.74 -6.27 -35.87
C ARG A 189 -37.33 -5.87 -37.22
N GLU A 190 -36.85 -4.79 -37.81
CA GLU A 190 -37.29 -4.32 -39.14
C GLU A 190 -36.83 -5.27 -40.27
N ALA A 191 -35.64 -5.86 -40.14
CA ALA A 191 -35.16 -6.91 -41.05
C ALA A 191 -35.99 -8.20 -40.93
N LEU A 192 -36.32 -8.63 -39.70
CA LEU A 192 -37.19 -9.79 -39.48
C LEU A 192 -38.60 -9.55 -40.04
N ALA A 193 -39.19 -8.37 -39.81
CA ALA A 193 -40.51 -8.03 -40.33
C ALA A 193 -40.56 -7.97 -41.87
N SER A 194 -39.52 -7.43 -42.51
CA SER A 194 -39.46 -7.40 -43.98
C SER A 194 -39.22 -8.78 -44.60
N SER A 195 -38.46 -9.67 -43.94
CA SER A 195 -38.32 -11.07 -44.38
C SER A 195 -39.64 -11.86 -44.28
N ALA A 196 -40.40 -11.69 -43.20
CA ALA A 196 -41.70 -12.34 -43.02
C ALA A 196 -42.75 -11.83 -44.04
N ALA A 197 -42.70 -10.53 -44.39
CA ALA A 197 -43.56 -9.97 -45.42
C ALA A 197 -43.22 -10.49 -46.82
N ALA A 198 -41.94 -10.75 -47.12
CA ALA A 198 -41.51 -11.32 -48.39
C ALA A 198 -41.90 -12.80 -48.56
N GLU A 199 -41.96 -13.57 -47.48
CA GLU A 199 -42.40 -14.97 -47.50
C GLU A 199 -43.93 -15.11 -47.60
N GLY A 200 -44.70 -14.16 -47.09
CA GLY A 200 -46.18 -14.15 -47.17
C GLY A 200 -46.77 -13.83 -48.55
N VAL A 201 -45.97 -13.35 -49.51
CA VAL A 201 -46.41 -13.02 -50.88
C VAL A 201 -46.29 -14.21 -51.84
N LYS A 202 -45.71 -15.34 -51.40
CA LYS A 202 -45.53 -16.56 -52.20
C LYS A 202 -46.56 -17.67 -51.93
N ALA A 203 -47.61 -17.41 -51.13
CA ALA A 203 -48.66 -18.39 -50.82
C ALA A 203 -49.94 -18.11 -51.61
#